data_AF-A0A9X2HNE3-F1
#
_entry.id   AF-A0A9X2HNE3-F1
#
_cell.length_a   1.000
_cell.length_b   1.000
_cell.length_c   1.000
_cell.angle_alpha   90.00
_cell.angle_beta   90.00
_cell.angle_gamma   90.00
#
_symmetry.space_group_name_H-M   'P 1'
#
loop_
_entity.id
_entity.type
_entity.pdbx_description
1 polymer ?
#
loop_
_entity_poly.entity_id
_entity_poly.type
_entity_poly.pdbx_seq_one_letter_code
_entity_poly.pdbx_strand_id
1 'polypeptide(L)' 'MLGVRLDSELEERLAAVARTQGRSKSDIAREAVRRYVDLHDEAYRREARRQSTRASGRDAATDSAFWQDAAAWK' A
#
# COMPACT_ATOMS: atom_id res chain seq x y z
N MET A 1 8.40 -4.64 -20.92
CA MET A 1 7.71 -5.95 -21.04
C MET A 1 8.30 -6.89 -20.02
N LEU A 2 7.51 -7.40 -19.07
CA LEU A 2 7.96 -8.31 -18.02
C LEU A 2 7.58 -9.75 -18.42
N GLY A 3 8.56 -10.65 -18.51
CA GLY A 3 8.31 -12.08 -18.68
C GLY A 3 8.16 -12.74 -17.32
N VAL A 4 6.95 -13.22 -16.99
CA VAL A 4 6.66 -13.91 -15.73
C VAL A 4 6.43 -15.39 -16.01
N ARG A 5 7.12 -16.25 -15.27
CA ARG A 5 6.84 -17.70 -15.28
C ARG A 5 5.74 -17.99 -14.28
N LEU A 6 4.71 -18.68 -14.73
CA LEU A 6 3.64 -19.19 -13.88
C LEU A 6 3.80 -20.70 -13.75
N ASP A 7 3.45 -21.26 -12.60
CA ASP A 7 3.23 -22.69 -12.49
C ASP A 7 2.03 -23.12 -13.35
N SER A 8 1.97 -24.41 -13.68
CA SER A 8 0.96 -24.94 -14.60
C SER A 8 -0.47 -24.75 -14.10
N GLU A 9 -0.71 -24.87 -12.80
CA GLU A 9 -2.04 -24.70 -12.21
C GLU A 9 -2.51 -23.24 -12.34
N LEU A 10 -1.65 -22.29 -12.02
CA LEU A 10 -1.94 -20.87 -12.14
C LEU A 10 -2.13 -20.45 -13.59
N GLU A 11 -1.34 -20.99 -14.52
CA GLU A 11 -1.54 -20.74 -15.95
C GLU A 11 -2.89 -21.27 -16.45
N GLU A 12 -3.28 -22.48 -16.06
CA GLU A 12 -4.58 -23.05 -16.43
C GLU A 12 -5.75 -22.24 -15.88
N ARG A 13 -5.66 -21.83 -14.62
CA ARG A 13 -6.66 -20.94 -13.99
C ARG A 13 -6.74 -19.60 -14.71
N LEU A 14 -5.60 -18.97 -15.03
CA LEU A 14 -5.58 -17.72 -15.79
C LEU A 14 -6.20 -17.89 -17.18
N ALA A 15 -5.90 -19.02 -17.85
CA ALA A 15 -6.49 -19.36 -19.15
C ALA A 15 -8.01 -19.52 -19.07
N ALA A 16 -8.51 -20.18 -18.03
CA ALA A 16 -9.95 -20.36 -17.81
C ALA A 16 -10.65 -19.01 -17.63
N VAL A 17 -10.12 -18.15 -16.77
CA VAL A 17 -10.69 -16.80 -16.54
C VAL A 17 -10.66 -15.96 -17.83
N ALA A 18 -9.56 -16.01 -18.57
CA ALA A 18 -9.41 -15.32 -19.85
C ALA A 18 -10.49 -15.74 -20.86
N ARG A 19 -10.73 -17.06 -20.99
CA ARG A 19 -11.78 -17.61 -21.86
C ARG A 19 -13.17 -17.14 -21.43
N THR A 20 -13.50 -17.24 -20.14
CA THR A 20 -14.82 -16.85 -19.62
C THR A 20 -15.10 -15.35 -19.82
N GLN A 21 -14.09 -14.51 -19.75
CA GLN A 21 -14.24 -13.06 -19.90
C GLN A 21 -14.06 -12.55 -21.34
N GLY A 22 -13.66 -13.42 -22.28
CA GLY A 22 -13.34 -13.00 -23.66
C GLY A 22 -12.14 -12.05 -23.74
N ARG A 23 -11.19 -12.16 -22.81
CA ARG A 23 -10.01 -11.28 -22.70
C ARG A 23 -8.72 -12.07 -22.89
N SER A 24 -7.63 -11.41 -23.27
CA SER A 24 -6.33 -12.08 -23.35
C SER A 24 -5.76 -12.37 -21.95
N LYS A 25 -4.99 -13.46 -21.81
CA LYS A 25 -4.26 -13.78 -20.57
C LYS A 25 -3.38 -12.62 -20.12
N SER A 26 -2.70 -11.97 -21.06
CA SER A 26 -1.80 -10.84 -20.82
C SER A 26 -2.54 -9.63 -20.26
N ASP A 27 -3.77 -9.36 -20.70
CA ASP A 27 -4.56 -8.24 -20.20
C ASP A 27 -5.02 -8.48 -18.77
N ILE A 28 -5.47 -9.70 -18.46
CA ILE A 28 -5.84 -10.09 -17.10
C ILE A 28 -4.62 -10.04 -16.17
N ALA A 29 -3.49 -10.58 -16.60
CA ALA A 29 -2.25 -10.55 -15.81
C ALA A 29 -1.80 -9.11 -15.55
N ARG A 30 -1.81 -8.25 -16.56
CA ARG A 30 -1.44 -6.83 -16.42
C ARG A 30 -2.37 -6.11 -15.43
N GLU A 31 -3.67 -6.39 -15.50
CA GLU A 31 -4.64 -5.81 -14.59
C GLU A 31 -4.45 -6.32 -13.15
N ALA A 32 -4.22 -7.61 -12.96
CA ALA A 32 -3.95 -8.20 -11.66
C ALA A 32 -2.71 -7.57 -11.02
N VAL A 33 -1.62 -7.42 -11.78
CA VAL A 33 -0.40 -6.75 -11.32
C VAL A 33 -0.68 -5.29 -10.94
N ARG A 34 -1.40 -4.54 -11.78
CA ARG A 34 -1.79 -3.15 -11.47
C ARG A 34 -2.56 -3.06 -10.16
N ARG A 35 -3.62 -3.87 -10.00
CA ARG A 35 -4.44 -3.87 -8.77
C ARG A 35 -3.63 -4.24 -7.53
N TYR A 36 -2.72 -5.19 -7.67
CA TYR A 36 -1.83 -5.58 -6.57
C TYR A 36 -0.93 -4.42 -6.15
N VAL A 37 -0.28 -3.76 -7.10
CA VAL A 37 0.57 -2.59 -6.82
C VAL A 37 -0.25 -1.47 -6.18
N ASP A 38 -1.39 -1.09 -6.76
CA ASP A 38 -2.24 0.00 -6.26
C ASP A 38 -2.67 -0.24 -4.80
N LEU A 39 -3.08 -1.47 -4.47
CA LEU A 39 -3.50 -1.85 -3.13
C LEU A 39 -2.35 -1.74 -2.13
N HIS A 40 -1.15 -2.18 -2.51
CA HIS A 40 0.03 -2.14 -1.63
C HIS A 40 0.55 -0.71 -1.46
N ASP A 41 0.50 0.11 -2.51
CA ASP A 41 0.88 1.52 -2.46
C ASP A 41 -0.06 2.32 -1.55
N GLU A 42 -1.37 2.05 -1.61
CA GLU A 42 -2.33 2.69 -0.71
C GLU A 42 -2.13 2.24 0.74
N ALA A 43 -1.96 0.94 0.97
CA ALA A 43 -1.68 0.41 2.30
C ALA A 43 -0.40 1.02 2.89
N TYR A 44 0.66 1.11 2.10
CA TYR A 44 1.92 1.73 2.49
C TYR A 44 1.75 3.21 2.83
N ARG A 45 1.07 3.98 1.96
CA ARG A 45 0.78 5.41 2.22
C ARG A 45 -0.08 5.62 3.46
N ARG A 46 -1.07 4.75 3.70
CA ARG A 46 -1.93 4.83 4.88
C ARG A 46 -1.12 4.58 6.15
N GLU A 47 -0.22 3.59 6.14
CA GLU A 47 0.66 3.31 7.26
C GLU A 47 1.65 4.46 7.52
N ALA A 48 2.27 5.00 6.48
CA ALA A 48 3.14 6.17 6.58
C ALA A 48 2.43 7.37 7.21
N ARG A 49 1.16 7.63 6.84
CA ARG A 49 0.33 8.67 7.47
C ARG A 49 0.05 8.40 8.95
N ARG A 50 -0.19 7.13 9.33
CA ARG A 50 -0.37 6.79 10.75
C ARG A 50 0.92 7.05 11.53
N GLN A 51 2.06 6.66 10.98
CA GLN A 51 3.35 6.85 11.64
C GLN A 51 3.70 8.34 11.78
N SER A 52 3.49 9.13 10.73
CA SER A 52 3.71 10.58 10.79
C SER A 52 2.80 11.24 11.83
N THR A 53 1.51 10.90 11.86
CA THR A 53 0.57 11.44 12.85
C THR A 53 0.97 11.04 14.28
N ARG A 54 1.45 9.81 14.48
CA ARG A 54 1.95 9.35 15.79
C ARG A 54 3.25 10.06 16.19
N ALA A 55 4.16 10.31 15.24
CA ALA A 55 5.38 11.05 15.49
C ALA A 55 5.07 12.51 15.88
N SER A 56 4.28 13.21 15.06
CA SER A 56 3.86 14.59 15.35
C SER A 56 3.08 14.72 16.66
N GLY A 57 2.26 13.72 17.03
CA GLY A 57 1.56 13.71 18.31
C GLY A 57 2.47 13.58 19.53
N ARG A 58 3.59 12.85 19.42
CA ARG A 58 4.60 12.79 20.49
C ARG A 58 5.38 14.09 20.60
N ASP A 59 5.73 14.67 19.46
CA ASP A 59 6.50 15.92 19.44
C ASP A 59 5.66 17.07 20.00
N ALA A 60 4.38 17.18 19.63
CA ALA A 60 3.48 18.21 20.16
C ALA A 60 3.25 18.10 21.68
N ALA A 61 3.12 16.88 22.22
CA ALA A 61 3.00 16.68 23.67
C ALA A 61 4.27 17.11 24.41
N THR A 62 5.43 16.77 23.87
CA THR A 62 6.74 17.14 24.43
C THR A 62 6.98 18.65 24.37
N ASP A 63 6.64 19.28 23.25
CA ASP A 63 6.77 20.73 23.04
C ASP A 63 5.82 21.51 23.95
N SER A 64 4.56 21.05 24.10
CA SER A 64 3.59 21.68 25.01
C SER A 64 4.00 21.63 26.49
N ALA A 65 4.67 20.55 26.91
CA ALA A 65 5.15 20.38 28.28
C ALA A 65 6.34 21.30 28.56
N PHE A 66 7.27 21.43 27.61
CA PHE A 66 8.42 22.33 27.70
C PHE A 66 7.98 23.80 27.87
N TRP A 67 7.03 24.27 27.06
CA TRP A 67 6.54 25.66 27.15
C TRP A 67 5.72 25.94 28.42
N GLN A 68 5.00 24.93 28.94
CA GLN A 68 4.28 25.05 30.23
C GLN A 68 5.25 25.18 31.41
N ASP A 69 6.32 24.38 31.44
CA ASP A 69 7.33 24.43 32.50
C ASP A 69 8.10 25.76 32.48
N ALA A 70 8.47 26.24 31.29
CA ALA A 70 9.10 27.55 31.11
C ALA A 70 8.20 28.74 31.54
N ALA A 71 6.88 28.61 31.39
CA ALA A 71 5.93 29.62 31.85
C ALA A 71 5.73 29.62 33.37
N ALA A 72 5.98 28.49 34.05
CA ALA A 72 5.84 28.33 35.49
C ALA A 72 7.02 28.90 36.29
N TRP A 73 8.17 29.17 35.65
CA TRP A 73 9.35 29.78 36.28
C TRP A 73 9.33 31.32 36.32
N LYS A 74 8.18 31.94 36.02
CA LYS A 74 8.00 33.39 35.98
C LYS A 74 7.12 33.88 37.13
#